data_AF-F3L546-F1
#
_entry.id   AF-F3L546-F1
#
_cell.length_a   1.000
_cell.length_b   1.000
_cell.length_c   1.000
_cell.angle_alpha   90.00
_cell.angle_beta   90.00
_cell.angle_gamma   90.00
#
_symmetry.space_group_name_H-M   'P 1'
#
loop_
_entity.id
_entity.type
_entity.pdbx_description
1 polymer ?
#
loop_
_entity_poly.entity_id
_entity_poly.type
_entity_poly.pdbx_seq_one_letter_code
_entity_poly.pdbx_strand_id
1 'polypeptide(L)'
;MMPYWRARLIQLNNTTVGNALAFNGFWALACIGQDAALPFTIAALVILVLATPDLGKTSLLAARVATIGLLVDIVLTRSEIFVFSNHAFVPLWLVLLWLGFSTTLVRSLKFLNRHLLLAALFGAIGGPSSYFAGHRFGAVEFGYELIPTLLLLAVIWACLLPLFFTLARQLYNEDLAHVSVHT
;
A
#
# COMPACT_ATOMS: atom_id res chain seq x y z
N MET A 1 12.86 -0.99 27.42
CA MET A 1 13.01 -2.36 26.87
C MET A 1 11.81 -2.69 26.00
N MET A 2 12.02 -3.27 24.81
CA MET A 2 10.92 -3.67 23.91
C MET A 2 10.35 -5.03 24.37
N PRO A 3 9.01 -5.21 24.45
CA PRO A 3 8.42 -6.49 24.83
C PRO A 3 8.77 -7.64 23.87
N TYR A 4 8.96 -8.85 24.38
CA TYR A 4 9.34 -10.03 23.59
C TYR A 4 8.34 -10.34 22.46
N TRP A 5 7.04 -10.25 22.72
CA TRP A 5 6.01 -10.48 21.71
C TRP A 5 6.14 -9.50 20.53
N ARG A 6 6.48 -8.23 20.80
CA ARG A 6 6.66 -7.21 19.78
C ARG A 6 7.92 -7.48 18.95
N ALA A 7 9.01 -7.87 19.59
CA ALA A 7 10.24 -8.24 18.90
C ALA A 7 10.01 -9.41 17.92
N ARG A 8 9.24 -10.42 18.33
CA ARG A 8 8.89 -11.57 17.47
C ARG A 8 8.00 -11.16 16.29
N LEU A 9 7.01 -10.28 16.50
CA LEU A 9 6.19 -9.75 15.41
C LEU A 9 7.02 -8.98 14.38
N ILE A 10 7.94 -8.13 14.84
CA ILE A 10 8.85 -7.39 13.96
C ILE A 10 9.74 -8.35 13.17
N GLN A 11 10.26 -9.40 13.81
CA GLN A 11 11.10 -10.39 13.12
C GLN A 11 10.34 -11.08 11.98
N LEU A 12 9.12 -11.55 12.23
CA LEU A 12 8.29 -12.20 11.22
C LEU A 12 7.93 -11.24 10.07
N ASN A 13 7.49 -10.04 10.41
CA ASN A 13 7.10 -9.01 9.44
C ASN A 13 8.30 -8.42 8.68
N ASN A 14 9.53 -8.57 9.15
CA ASN A 14 10.70 -8.11 8.40
C ASN A 14 11.12 -9.07 7.28
N THR A 15 10.58 -10.29 7.25
CA THR A 15 10.81 -11.23 6.14
C THR A 15 9.95 -10.85 4.93
N THR A 16 10.47 -11.09 3.72
CA THR A 16 9.71 -10.86 2.48
C THR A 16 8.39 -11.64 2.48
N VAL A 17 8.45 -12.92 2.84
CA VAL A 17 7.28 -13.82 2.85
C VAL A 17 6.30 -13.45 3.96
N GLY A 18 6.78 -13.23 5.19
CA GLY A 18 5.92 -12.90 6.32
C GLY A 18 5.15 -11.59 6.11
N ASN A 19 5.82 -10.55 5.60
CA ASN A 19 5.16 -9.30 5.26
C ASN A 19 4.17 -9.46 4.10
N ALA A 20 4.54 -10.20 3.05
CA ALA A 20 3.66 -10.42 1.91
C ALA A 20 2.39 -11.15 2.34
N LEU A 21 2.49 -12.21 3.15
CA LEU A 21 1.33 -12.94 3.67
C LEU A 21 0.47 -12.05 4.58
N ALA A 22 1.09 -11.29 5.49
CA ALA A 22 0.37 -10.39 6.37
C ALA A 22 -0.39 -9.30 5.61
N PHE A 23 0.26 -8.69 4.60
CA PHE A 23 -0.38 -7.68 3.75
C PHE A 23 -1.49 -8.28 2.88
N ASN A 24 -1.29 -9.46 2.28
CA ASN A 24 -2.34 -10.09 1.46
C ASN A 24 -3.56 -10.49 2.31
N GLY A 25 -3.36 -10.97 3.55
CA GLY A 25 -4.45 -11.22 4.49
C GLY A 25 -5.19 -9.95 4.90
N PHE A 26 -4.44 -8.88 5.19
CA PHE A 26 -5.00 -7.55 5.45
C PHE A 26 -5.77 -7.00 4.24
N TRP A 27 -5.22 -7.17 3.03
CA TRP A 27 -5.84 -6.76 1.79
C TRP A 27 -7.15 -7.50 1.56
N ALA A 28 -7.16 -8.82 1.73
CA ALA A 28 -8.36 -9.63 1.58
C ALA A 28 -9.43 -9.24 2.60
N LEU A 29 -9.05 -9.01 3.86
CA LEU A 29 -9.96 -8.56 4.91
C LEU A 29 -10.64 -7.23 4.54
N ALA A 30 -9.86 -6.25 4.08
CA ALA A 30 -10.38 -4.93 3.71
C ALA A 30 -11.22 -4.98 2.43
N CYS A 31 -10.75 -5.71 1.41
CA CYS A 31 -11.37 -5.73 0.08
C CYS A 31 -12.64 -6.58 0.03
N ILE A 32 -12.62 -7.77 0.66
CA ILE A 32 -13.79 -8.66 0.70
C ILE A 32 -14.78 -8.21 1.78
N GLY A 33 -14.28 -7.76 2.93
CA GLY A 33 -15.11 -7.38 4.07
C GLY A 33 -15.60 -5.93 4.06
N GLN A 34 -14.92 -5.03 3.34
CA GLN A 34 -15.31 -3.63 3.13
C GLN A 34 -15.70 -2.94 4.46
N ASP A 35 -16.82 -2.22 4.49
CA ASP A 35 -17.32 -1.54 5.68
C ASP A 35 -17.67 -2.51 6.82
N ALA A 36 -18.21 -3.69 6.51
CA ALA A 36 -18.59 -4.68 7.52
C ALA A 36 -17.38 -5.19 8.32
N ALA A 37 -16.21 -5.25 7.69
CA ALA A 37 -14.96 -5.65 8.32
C ALA A 37 -14.09 -4.48 8.79
N LEU A 38 -14.60 -3.25 8.81
CA LEU A 38 -13.81 -2.06 9.13
C LEU A 38 -13.11 -2.13 10.50
N PRO A 39 -13.75 -2.57 11.62
CA PRO A 39 -13.05 -2.70 12.90
C PRO A 39 -11.88 -3.71 12.84
N PHE A 40 -12.06 -4.82 12.13
CA PHE A 40 -11.03 -5.84 11.95
C PHE A 40 -9.90 -5.33 11.06
N THR A 41 -10.22 -4.55 10.03
CA THR A 41 -9.24 -3.90 9.15
C THR A 41 -8.40 -2.89 9.93
N ILE A 42 -9.02 -2.06 10.78
CA ILE A 42 -8.31 -1.14 11.67
C ILE A 42 -7.39 -1.92 12.62
N ALA A 43 -7.90 -2.97 13.27
CA ALA A 43 -7.09 -3.79 14.17
C ALA A 43 -5.89 -4.43 13.44
N ALA A 44 -6.11 -4.96 12.24
CA ALA A 44 -5.05 -5.55 11.42
C ALA A 44 -4.01 -4.50 10.99
N LEU A 45 -4.43 -3.28 10.62
CA LEU A 45 -3.51 -2.18 10.34
C LEU A 45 -2.66 -1.82 11.55
N VAL A 46 -3.27 -1.72 12.74
CA VAL A 46 -2.55 -1.47 14.00
C VAL A 46 -1.51 -2.56 14.24
N ILE A 47 -1.85 -3.83 14.02
CA ILE A 47 -0.90 -4.95 14.15
C ILE A 47 0.25 -4.81 13.14
N LEU A 48 -0.04 -4.49 11.88
CA LEU A 48 1.00 -4.28 10.85
C LEU A 48 1.96 -3.14 11.24
N VAL A 49 1.42 -2.03 11.74
CA VAL A 49 2.21 -0.87 12.19
C VAL A 49 3.04 -1.22 13.43
N LEU A 50 2.47 -1.87 14.44
CA LEU A 50 3.19 -2.32 15.63
C LEU A 50 4.29 -3.35 15.32
N ALA A 51 4.10 -4.13 14.26
CA ALA A 51 5.08 -5.06 13.70
C ALA A 51 6.16 -4.36 12.84
N THR A 52 6.29 -3.03 12.91
CA THR A 52 7.39 -2.28 12.28
C THR A 52 8.41 -1.79 13.32
N PRO A 53 9.71 -1.78 12.97
CA PRO A 53 10.76 -1.34 13.89
C PRO A 53 10.76 0.18 14.11
N ASP A 54 10.62 0.96 13.02
CA ASP A 54 10.62 2.42 13.05
C ASP A 54 9.21 2.96 12.75
N LEU A 55 8.48 3.30 13.80
CA LEU A 55 7.12 3.81 13.71
C LEU A 55 7.07 5.21 13.09
N GLY A 56 8.06 6.07 13.35
CA GLY A 56 8.07 7.45 12.86
C GLY A 56 8.21 7.49 11.35
N LYS A 57 9.24 6.83 10.81
CA LYS A 57 9.47 6.76 9.36
C LYS A 57 8.38 5.97 8.66
N THR A 58 7.94 4.86 9.23
CA THR A 58 6.85 4.07 8.63
C THR A 58 5.57 4.90 8.54
N SER A 59 5.21 5.63 9.60
CA SER A 59 3.98 6.46 9.60
C SER A 59 4.06 7.64 8.64
N LEU A 60 5.23 8.30 8.53
CA LEU A 60 5.42 9.38 7.58
C LEU A 60 5.38 8.89 6.13
N LEU A 61 6.00 7.73 5.84
CA LEU A 61 5.89 7.09 4.53
C LEU A 61 4.44 6.70 4.23
N ALA A 62 3.73 6.12 5.20
CA ALA A 62 2.33 5.75 5.08
C ALA A 62 1.45 6.96 4.75
N ALA A 63 1.65 8.09 5.44
CA ALA A 63 0.94 9.33 5.15
C ALA A 63 1.19 9.81 3.72
N ARG A 64 2.45 9.87 3.27
CA ARG A 64 2.79 10.31 1.90
C ARG A 64 2.19 9.40 0.83
N VAL A 65 2.32 8.08 1.00
CA VAL A 65 1.78 7.08 0.08
C VAL A 65 0.27 7.15 0.04
N ALA A 66 -0.40 7.22 1.19
CA ALA A 66 -1.85 7.31 1.28
C ALA A 66 -2.39 8.62 0.70
N THR A 67 -1.74 9.76 0.95
CA THR A 67 -2.17 11.02 0.33
C THR A 67 -2.14 10.94 -1.20
N ILE A 68 -1.03 10.49 -1.78
CA ILE A 68 -0.90 10.39 -3.24
C ILE A 68 -1.89 9.37 -3.81
N GLY A 69 -1.97 8.19 -3.19
CA GLY A 69 -2.89 7.13 -3.60
C GLY A 69 -4.35 7.55 -3.56
N LEU A 70 -4.78 8.22 -2.48
CA LEU A 70 -6.13 8.74 -2.35
C LEU A 70 -6.42 9.85 -3.35
N LEU A 71 -5.47 10.72 -3.66
CA LEU A 71 -5.67 11.73 -4.71
C LEU A 71 -5.95 11.07 -6.05
N VAL A 72 -5.24 9.99 -6.38
CA VAL A 72 -5.49 9.19 -7.59
C VAL A 72 -6.87 8.55 -7.54
N ASP A 73 -7.22 7.86 -6.45
CA ASP A 73 -8.53 7.22 -6.30
C ASP A 73 -9.68 8.23 -6.36
N ILE A 74 -9.51 9.43 -5.78
CA ILE A 74 -10.48 10.53 -5.87
C ILE A 74 -10.65 10.97 -7.32
N VAL A 75 -9.56 11.18 -8.06
CA VAL A 75 -9.63 11.56 -9.48
C VAL A 75 -10.34 10.48 -10.30
N LEU A 76 -10.01 9.20 -10.08
CA LEU A 76 -10.66 8.08 -10.76
C LEU A 76 -12.15 7.97 -10.39
N THR A 77 -12.52 8.20 -9.14
CA THR A 77 -13.91 8.20 -8.67
C THR A 77 -14.70 9.37 -9.25
N ARG A 78 -14.11 10.57 -9.25
CA ARG A 78 -14.74 11.78 -9.83
C ARG A 78 -14.89 11.72 -11.35
N SER A 79 -14.04 10.93 -12.01
CA SER A 79 -14.13 10.65 -13.44
C SER A 79 -15.05 9.47 -13.76
N GLU A 80 -15.72 8.90 -12.76
CA GLU A 80 -16.61 7.73 -12.86
C GLU A 80 -15.91 6.43 -13.30
N ILE A 81 -14.58 6.40 -13.25
CA ILE A 81 -13.79 5.19 -13.55
C ILE A 81 -13.95 4.18 -12.42
N PHE A 82 -13.91 4.67 -11.17
CA PHE A 82 -14.29 3.90 -9.99
C PHE A 82 -15.66 4.32 -9.51
N VAL A 83 -16.52 3.33 -9.29
CA VAL A 83 -17.85 3.51 -8.73
C VAL A 83 -17.93 2.70 -7.44
N PHE A 84 -18.30 3.38 -6.35
CA PHE A 84 -18.49 2.78 -5.03
C PHE A 84 -19.97 2.89 -4.67
N SER A 85 -20.72 1.80 -4.83
CA SER A 85 -22.20 1.82 -4.86
C SER A 85 -22.85 2.36 -3.57
N ASN A 86 -22.17 2.26 -2.42
CA ASN A 86 -22.64 2.76 -1.12
C ASN A 86 -21.93 4.02 -0.63
N HIS A 87 -21.06 4.63 -1.45
CA HIS A 87 -20.24 5.77 -1.02
C HIS A 87 -20.21 6.89 -2.06
N ALA A 88 -20.46 8.12 -1.60
CA ALA A 88 -20.25 9.32 -2.41
C ALA A 88 -18.76 9.67 -2.62
N PHE A 89 -17.87 9.05 -1.84
CA PHE A 89 -16.44 9.32 -1.79
C PHE A 89 -15.65 8.02 -1.64
N VAL A 90 -14.32 8.11 -1.72
CA VAL A 90 -13.43 6.96 -1.47
C VAL A 90 -13.70 6.38 -0.07
N PRO A 91 -13.97 5.07 0.06
CA PRO A 91 -14.35 4.47 1.34
C PRO A 91 -13.16 4.36 2.31
N LEU A 92 -13.46 4.37 3.61
CA LEU A 92 -12.43 4.39 4.64
C LEU A 92 -11.54 3.14 4.61
N TRP A 93 -12.09 1.97 4.30
CA TRP A 93 -11.28 0.74 4.17
C TRP A 93 -10.21 0.85 3.07
N LEU A 94 -10.44 1.63 2.00
CA LEU A 94 -9.46 1.86 0.94
C LEU A 94 -8.34 2.81 1.40
N VAL A 95 -8.66 3.79 2.25
CA VAL A 95 -7.65 4.60 2.96
C VAL A 95 -6.74 3.71 3.81
N LEU A 96 -7.33 2.77 4.56
CA LEU A 96 -6.56 1.83 5.38
C LEU A 96 -5.68 0.93 4.52
N LEU A 97 -6.18 0.49 3.35
CA LEU A 97 -5.39 -0.28 2.38
C LEU A 97 -4.13 0.45 1.95
N TRP A 98 -4.22 1.74 1.64
CA TRP A 98 -3.05 2.55 1.29
C TRP A 98 -2.03 2.65 2.42
N LEU A 99 -2.50 2.85 3.66
CA LEU A 99 -1.63 2.88 4.84
C LEU A 99 -0.92 1.53 5.04
N GLY A 100 -1.65 0.43 4.93
CA GLY A 100 -1.06 -0.92 5.02
C GLY A 100 -0.11 -1.23 3.88
N PHE A 101 -0.43 -0.79 2.66
CA PHE A 101 0.39 -1.01 1.46
C PHE A 101 1.76 -0.36 1.60
N SER A 102 1.84 0.84 2.18
CA SER A 102 3.11 1.52 2.44
C SER A 102 4.08 0.65 3.24
N THR A 103 3.57 -0.25 4.08
CA THR A 103 4.41 -1.13 4.88
C THR A 103 5.13 -2.16 4.01
N THR A 104 4.63 -2.50 2.83
CA THR A 104 5.25 -3.50 1.94
C THR A 104 6.51 -2.98 1.25
N LEU A 105 6.56 -1.67 0.96
CA LEU A 105 7.61 -1.02 0.16
C LEU A 105 9.01 -1.21 0.74
N VAL A 106 9.15 -1.15 2.06
CA VAL A 106 10.45 -1.28 2.74
C VAL A 106 10.74 -2.70 3.22
N ARG A 107 9.87 -3.67 2.92
CA ARG A 107 9.95 -5.08 3.33
C ARG A 107 9.81 -6.01 2.14
N SER A 108 8.61 -6.55 1.89
CA SER A 108 8.38 -7.56 0.85
C SER A 108 8.75 -7.08 -0.55
N LEU A 109 8.62 -5.78 -0.83
CA LEU A 109 8.97 -5.19 -2.12
C LEU A 109 10.31 -4.44 -2.11
N LYS A 110 11.11 -4.53 -1.03
CA LYS A 110 12.38 -3.80 -0.88
C LYS A 110 13.37 -4.03 -2.02
N PHE A 111 13.34 -5.21 -2.65
CA PHE A 111 14.23 -5.56 -3.77
C PHE A 111 14.00 -4.67 -5.00
N LEU A 112 12.76 -4.19 -5.22
CA LEU A 112 12.41 -3.28 -6.32
C LEU A 112 12.95 -1.86 -6.10
N ASN A 113 13.24 -1.48 -4.85
CA ASN A 113 13.75 -0.15 -4.54
C ASN A 113 15.06 0.16 -5.29
N ARG A 114 15.88 -0.83 -5.65
CA ARG A 114 17.12 -0.61 -6.41
C ARG A 114 16.91 -0.44 -7.92
N HIS A 115 15.78 -0.89 -8.45
CA HIS A 115 15.52 -0.96 -9.89
C HIS A 115 14.15 -0.36 -10.24
N LEU A 116 14.11 0.97 -10.43
CA LEU A 116 12.86 1.68 -10.67
C LEU A 116 12.13 1.23 -11.94
N LEU A 117 12.85 0.80 -12.98
CA LEU A 117 12.21 0.23 -14.17
C LEU A 117 11.50 -1.09 -13.86
N LEU A 118 12.11 -1.94 -13.03
CA LEU A 118 11.48 -3.18 -12.58
C LEU A 118 10.27 -2.87 -11.68
N ALA A 119 10.37 -1.84 -10.82
CA ALA A 119 9.23 -1.35 -10.06
C ALA A 119 8.09 -0.87 -10.97
N ALA A 120 8.38 -0.19 -12.08
CA ALA A 120 7.36 0.23 -13.04
C ALA A 120 6.64 -0.97 -13.66
N LEU A 121 7.39 -2.00 -14.10
CA LEU A 121 6.82 -3.22 -14.66
C LEU A 121 5.97 -3.99 -13.63
N PHE A 122 6.46 -4.13 -12.40
CA PHE A 122 5.70 -4.75 -11.31
C PHE A 122 4.44 -3.96 -10.97
N GLY A 123 4.51 -2.62 -10.98
CA GLY A 123 3.35 -1.75 -10.76
C GLY A 123 2.31 -1.92 -11.87
N ALA A 124 2.75 -1.90 -13.13
CA ALA A 124 1.90 -2.04 -14.30
C ALA A 124 1.10 -3.36 -14.34
N ILE A 125 1.60 -4.41 -13.68
CA ILE A 125 0.93 -5.71 -13.60
C ILE A 125 0.17 -5.85 -12.27
N GLY A 126 0.85 -5.60 -11.16
CA GLY A 126 0.32 -5.83 -9.81
C GLY A 126 -0.82 -4.88 -9.44
N GLY A 127 -0.72 -3.61 -9.83
CA GLY A 127 -1.77 -2.61 -9.60
C GLY A 127 -3.09 -3.01 -10.26
N PRO A 128 -3.16 -3.13 -11.60
CA PRO A 128 -4.38 -3.56 -12.30
C PRO A 128 -4.89 -4.91 -11.82
N SER A 129 -4.02 -5.87 -11.52
CA SER A 129 -4.41 -7.18 -11.01
C SER A 129 -5.13 -7.09 -9.65
N SER A 130 -4.64 -6.22 -8.75
CA SER A 130 -5.29 -5.96 -7.45
C SER A 130 -6.65 -5.29 -7.62
N TYR A 131 -6.77 -4.27 -8.47
CA TYR A 131 -8.06 -3.61 -8.72
C TYR A 131 -9.04 -4.52 -9.47
N PHE A 132 -8.56 -5.34 -10.40
CA PHE A 132 -9.38 -6.36 -11.04
C PHE A 132 -9.93 -7.36 -10.03
N ALA A 133 -9.08 -7.86 -9.11
CA ALA A 133 -9.53 -8.74 -8.04
C ALA A 133 -10.57 -8.05 -7.14
N GLY A 134 -10.33 -6.79 -6.75
CA GLY A 134 -11.29 -6.02 -5.98
C GLY A 134 -12.62 -5.81 -6.71
N HIS A 135 -12.57 -5.59 -8.02
CA HIS A 135 -13.77 -5.55 -8.86
C HIS A 135 -14.53 -6.87 -8.86
N ARG A 136 -13.83 -8.00 -8.96
CA ARG A 136 -14.44 -9.34 -8.87
C ARG A 136 -15.05 -9.64 -7.50
N PHE A 137 -14.54 -9.03 -6.43
CA PHE A 137 -15.11 -9.13 -5.08
C PHE A 137 -16.17 -8.06 -4.78
N GLY A 138 -16.53 -7.21 -5.75
CA GLY A 138 -17.51 -6.15 -5.56
C GLY A 138 -17.04 -5.01 -4.65
N ALA A 139 -15.72 -4.86 -4.46
CA ALA A 139 -15.14 -3.77 -3.67
C ALA A 139 -15.11 -2.44 -4.44
N VAL A 140 -15.06 -2.52 -5.77
CA VAL A 140 -15.10 -1.37 -6.67
C VAL A 140 -15.75 -1.78 -7.99
N GLU A 141 -16.65 -0.97 -8.51
CA GLU A 141 -17.20 -1.16 -9.85
C GLU A 141 -16.43 -0.27 -10.85
N PHE A 142 -16.29 -0.74 -12.08
CA PHE A 142 -15.71 0.05 -13.16
C PHE A 142 -16.83 0.66 -14.00
N GLY A 143 -16.92 1.99 -14.04
CA GLY A 143 -17.96 2.69 -14.81
C GLY A 143 -17.71 2.69 -16.32
N TYR A 144 -16.49 2.33 -16.74
CA TYR A 144 -16.08 2.19 -18.14
C TYR A 144 -15.75 0.74 -18.47
N GLU A 145 -15.50 0.46 -19.76
CA GLU A 145 -15.10 -0.86 -20.20
C GLU A 145 -13.86 -1.38 -19.45
N LEU A 146 -13.86 -2.70 -19.19
CA LEU A 146 -12.86 -3.36 -18.36
C LEU A 146 -11.43 -3.19 -18.90
N ILE A 147 -11.20 -3.50 -20.18
CA ILE A 147 -9.84 -3.52 -20.74
C ILE A 147 -9.22 -2.11 -20.77
N PRO A 148 -9.89 -1.05 -21.29
CA PRO A 148 -9.37 0.31 -21.20
C PRO A 148 -9.08 0.75 -19.76
N THR A 149 -9.95 0.40 -18.81
CA THR A 149 -9.75 0.71 -17.40
C THR A 149 -8.48 0.04 -16.85
N LEU A 150 -8.28 -1.25 -17.11
CA LEU A 150 -7.08 -1.97 -16.67
C LEU A 150 -5.80 -1.43 -17.31
N LEU A 151 -5.84 -1.02 -18.59
CA LEU A 151 -4.69 -0.38 -19.26
C LEU A 151 -4.36 0.98 -18.64
N LEU A 152 -5.37 1.80 -18.33
CA LEU A 152 -5.18 3.05 -17.62
C LEU A 152 -4.55 2.82 -16.24
N LEU A 153 -5.06 1.86 -15.48
CA LEU A 153 -4.49 1.48 -14.19
C LEU A 153 -3.05 0.98 -14.33
N ALA A 154 -2.71 0.30 -15.42
CA ALA A 154 -1.35 -0.17 -15.66
C ALA A 154 -0.40 1.01 -15.81
N VAL A 155 -0.79 2.03 -16.58
CA VAL A 155 -0.01 3.26 -16.76
C VAL A 155 0.14 4.02 -15.44
N ILE A 156 -0.96 4.19 -14.69
CA ILE A 156 -0.93 4.86 -13.38
C ILE A 156 0.03 4.15 -12.42
N TRP A 157 -0.09 2.84 -12.27
CA TRP A 157 0.73 2.08 -11.32
C TRP A 157 2.18 1.91 -11.79
N ALA A 158 2.44 1.92 -13.09
CA ALA A 158 3.79 1.99 -13.64
C ALA A 158 4.54 3.25 -13.18
N CYS A 159 3.82 4.35 -12.96
CA CYS A 159 4.37 5.60 -12.43
C CYS A 159 4.39 5.64 -10.90
N LEU A 160 3.29 5.22 -10.26
CA LEU A 160 3.13 5.29 -8.80
C LEU A 160 4.14 4.43 -8.04
N LEU A 161 4.36 3.18 -8.48
CA LEU A 161 5.21 2.28 -7.72
C LEU A 161 6.69 2.76 -7.66
N PRO A 162 7.32 3.18 -8.77
CA PRO A 162 8.62 3.86 -8.72
C PRO A 162 8.62 5.11 -7.84
N LEU A 163 7.58 5.97 -7.94
CA LEU A 163 7.45 7.17 -7.11
C LEU A 163 7.47 6.80 -5.62
N PHE A 164 6.69 5.80 -5.19
CA PHE A 164 6.67 5.37 -3.81
C PHE A 164 8.01 4.81 -3.33
N PHE A 165 8.76 4.12 -4.19
CA PHE A 165 10.13 3.73 -3.87
C PHE A 165 11.08 4.91 -3.74
N THR A 166 10.95 5.96 -4.56
CA THR A 166 11.76 7.17 -4.39
C THR A 166 11.48 7.87 -3.06
N LEU A 167 10.22 7.95 -2.63
CA LEU A 167 9.84 8.52 -1.33
C LEU A 167 10.37 7.66 -0.16
N ALA A 168 10.26 6.34 -0.28
CA ALA A 168 10.83 5.42 0.71
C ALA A 168 12.36 5.57 0.77
N ARG A 169 13.03 5.72 -0.37
CA ARG A 169 14.48 5.89 -0.42
C ARG A 169 14.93 7.18 0.27
N GLN A 170 14.27 8.31 0.00
CA GLN A 170 14.59 9.59 0.64
C GLN A 170 14.53 9.45 2.17
N LEU A 171 13.45 8.88 2.69
CA LEU A 171 13.22 8.80 4.13
C LEU A 171 14.16 7.83 4.87
N TYR A 172 14.60 6.75 4.20
CA TYR A 172 15.44 5.72 4.82
C TYR A 172 16.94 5.85 4.47
N ASN A 173 17.32 6.64 3.46
CA ASN A 173 18.74 6.90 3.14
C ASN A 173 19.32 8.14 3.82
N GLU A 174 18.50 9.09 4.30
CA GLU A 174 18.97 10.29 5.01
C GLU A 174 19.84 9.97 6.25
N ASP A 175 19.68 8.80 6.88
CA ASP A 175 20.48 8.39 8.05
C ASP A 175 21.96 8.14 7.73
N LEU A 176 22.30 7.69 6.51
CA LEU A 176 23.71 7.45 6.14
C LEU A 176 24.47 8.76 5.93
N ALA A 177 23.76 9.83 5.55
CA ALA A 177 24.32 11.18 5.40
C ALA A 177 24.48 11.88 6.76
N HIS A 178 23.54 11.71 7.70
CA HIS A 178 23.66 12.31 9.03
C HIS A 178 24.71 11.64 9.93
N VAL A 179 24.95 10.33 9.76
CA VAL A 179 26.00 9.63 10.53
C VAL A 179 27.41 9.97 10.02
N SER A 180 27.58 10.23 8.72
CA SER A 180 28.89 10.54 8.11
C SER A 180 29.36 12.00 8.28
N VAL A 181 28.46 12.90 8.70
CA VAL A 181 28.81 14.31 9.01
C VAL A 181 29.29 14.48 10.46
N HIS A 182 29.10 13.47 11.31
CA HIS A 182 29.46 13.49 12.73
C HIS A 182 30.58 12.49 13.12
N THR A 183 31.27 11.90 12.14
CA THR A 183 32.48 11.07 12.31
C THR A 183 33.66 11.73 11.64
#